data_AF-A0AAV4ZHF9-F1
#
_entry.id   AF-A0AAV4ZHF9-F1
#
_cell.length_a   1.000
_cell.length_b   1.000
_cell.length_c   1.000
_cell.angle_alpha   90.00
_cell.angle_beta   90.00
_cell.angle_gamma   90.00
#
_symmetry.space_group_name_H-M   'P 1'
#
loop_
_entity.id
_entity.type
_entity.pdbx_description
1 polymer ?
#
loop_
_entity_poly.entity_id
_entity_poly.type
_entity_poly.pdbx_seq_one_letter_code
_entity_poly.pdbx_strand_id
1 'polypeptide(L)'
;MELEELLSRLQERRALIVHFSHHAAMRDDLVFPTDMHQVLAEKEPWALSCSVLTPGHCMDPVGSVGVVLEPRTAGDVLRVHHDDAGSYEFDMASHSLGKPLSAASFDESIDLVAPGNYNEWRVRGAAPRGIFVANPAMILIRRWHTIPGPEGPLTIIGEDRISLDEVRATFPGRTIWTMTPDGPQTL
;
A
#
# COMPACT_ATOMS: atom_id res chain seq x y z
N MET A 1 -15.75 4.76 15.24
CA MET A 1 -16.44 4.43 13.97
C MET A 1 -16.57 2.92 13.92
N GLU A 2 -17.74 2.42 13.57
CA GLU A 2 -17.99 0.98 13.42
C GLU A 2 -17.56 0.48 12.04
N LEU A 3 -17.42 -0.85 11.88
CA LEU A 3 -16.99 -1.45 10.62
C LEU A 3 -17.92 -1.12 9.46
N GLU A 4 -19.24 -1.24 9.66
CA GLU A 4 -20.25 -0.99 8.63
C GLU A 4 -20.17 0.46 8.13
N GLU A 5 -19.96 1.42 9.04
CA GLU A 5 -19.78 2.82 8.69
C GLU A 5 -18.48 3.04 7.89
N LEU A 6 -17.37 2.42 8.30
CA LEU A 6 -16.12 2.48 7.56
C LEU A 6 -16.27 1.93 6.14
N LEU A 7 -16.89 0.76 5.98
CA LEU A 7 -17.10 0.14 4.68
C LEU A 7 -18.04 0.97 3.79
N SER A 8 -19.12 1.53 4.35
CA SER A 8 -20.02 2.43 3.62
C SER A 8 -19.27 3.66 3.11
N ARG A 9 -18.47 4.31 3.96
CA ARG A 9 -17.68 5.49 3.58
C ARG A 9 -16.64 5.17 2.51
N LEU A 10 -15.93 4.04 2.64
CA LEU A 10 -15.00 3.58 1.60
C LEU A 10 -15.73 3.35 0.28
N GLN A 11 -16.90 2.70 0.31
CA GLN A 11 -17.70 2.44 -0.88
C GLN A 11 -18.22 3.75 -1.52
N GLU A 12 -18.73 4.69 -0.73
CA GLU A 12 -19.18 6.01 -1.18
C GLU A 12 -18.07 6.81 -1.85
N ARG A 13 -16.85 6.73 -1.30
CA ARG A 13 -15.65 7.33 -1.89
C ARG A 13 -15.05 6.51 -3.04
N ARG A 14 -15.58 5.30 -3.32
CA ARG A 14 -14.98 4.30 -4.22
C ARG A 14 -13.49 4.08 -3.91
N ALA A 15 -13.16 4.06 -2.62
CA ALA A 15 -11.80 4.06 -2.12
C ALA A 15 -11.24 2.63 -2.01
N LEU A 16 -9.93 2.48 -2.23
CA LEU A 16 -9.18 1.26 -1.95
C LEU A 16 -8.08 1.54 -0.93
N ILE A 17 -7.96 0.67 0.08
CA ILE A 17 -6.80 0.65 0.99
C ILE A 17 -5.73 -0.23 0.35
N VAL A 18 -4.54 0.33 0.10
CA VAL A 18 -3.47 -0.35 -0.62
C VAL A 18 -2.17 -0.27 0.16
N HIS A 19 -1.61 -1.43 0.51
CA HIS A 19 -0.23 -1.52 0.99
C HIS A 19 0.70 -1.69 -0.20
N PHE A 20 1.50 -0.66 -0.52
CA PHE A 20 2.44 -0.72 -1.63
C PHE A 20 3.74 -1.40 -1.25
N SER A 21 4.32 -2.13 -2.21
CA SER A 21 5.72 -2.51 -2.17
C SER A 21 6.55 -1.22 -2.14
N HIS A 22 7.18 -0.98 -1.00
CA HIS A 22 7.58 0.36 -0.59
C HIS A 22 8.93 0.74 -1.19
N HIS A 23 9.00 1.88 -1.89
CA HIS A 23 10.29 2.40 -2.36
C HIS A 23 11.19 2.91 -1.21
N ALA A 24 10.59 3.27 -0.06
CA ALA A 24 11.28 3.96 1.04
C ALA A 24 11.69 3.07 2.24
N ALA A 25 11.38 1.76 2.24
CA ALA A 25 11.68 0.93 3.40
C ALA A 25 13.19 0.65 3.54
N MET A 26 13.78 1.06 4.66
CA MET A 26 15.15 0.74 5.09
C MET A 26 15.33 -0.73 5.52
N ARG A 27 14.48 -1.62 5.02
CA ARG A 27 14.46 -3.05 5.34
C ARG A 27 14.82 -3.84 4.10
N ASP A 28 16.01 -4.40 4.13
CA ASP A 28 16.59 -5.13 3.01
C ASP A 28 15.79 -6.40 2.65
N ASP A 29 14.95 -6.90 3.56
CA ASP A 29 14.15 -8.11 3.40
C ASP A 29 12.77 -7.89 2.75
N LEU A 30 12.34 -6.64 2.53
CA LEU A 30 11.00 -6.28 2.05
C LEU A 30 11.04 -5.66 0.65
N VAL A 31 11.54 -6.42 -0.33
CA VAL A 31 11.53 -6.06 -1.75
C VAL A 31 10.49 -6.87 -2.52
N PHE A 32 10.07 -6.34 -3.67
CA PHE A 32 9.15 -7.04 -4.57
C PHE A 32 9.75 -8.38 -5.04
N PRO A 33 8.97 -9.47 -5.11
CA PRO A 33 7.56 -9.61 -4.70
C PRO A 33 7.39 -10.16 -3.28
N THR A 34 8.48 -10.33 -2.54
CA THR A 34 8.52 -11.03 -1.25
C THR A 34 7.62 -10.38 -0.22
N ASP A 35 7.71 -9.06 -0.09
CA ASP A 35 6.85 -8.25 0.78
C ASP A 35 5.36 -8.46 0.50
N MET A 36 4.95 -8.40 -0.77
CA MET A 36 3.57 -8.61 -1.18
C MET A 36 3.10 -10.05 -0.90
N HIS A 37 3.96 -11.05 -1.14
CA HIS A 37 3.65 -12.43 -0.79
C HIS A 37 3.47 -12.64 0.71
N GLN A 38 4.23 -11.95 1.56
CA GLN A 38 4.05 -12.04 3.01
C GLN A 38 2.71 -11.43 3.45
N VAL A 39 2.32 -10.29 2.88
CA VAL A 39 1.00 -9.68 3.11
C VAL A 39 -0.13 -10.58 2.65
N LEU A 40 -0.04 -11.15 1.43
CA LEU A 40 -1.05 -12.07 0.89
C LEU A 40 -1.17 -13.37 1.69
N ALA A 41 -0.08 -13.80 2.34
CA ALA A 41 -0.06 -14.96 3.22
C ALA A 41 -0.52 -14.64 4.65
N GLU A 42 -0.85 -13.37 4.93
CA GLU A 42 -1.25 -12.87 6.25
C GLU A 42 -0.22 -13.18 7.35
N LYS A 43 1.07 -13.12 7.00
CA LYS A 43 2.17 -13.46 7.91
C LYS A 43 2.75 -12.27 8.65
N GLU A 44 2.22 -11.08 8.44
CA GLU A 44 2.75 -9.82 8.94
C GLU A 44 2.36 -9.62 10.42
N PRO A 45 3.31 -9.65 11.37
CA PRO A 45 3.01 -9.40 12.78
C PRO A 45 2.90 -7.90 13.10
N TRP A 46 3.30 -7.02 12.18
CA TRP A 46 3.32 -5.57 12.36
C TRP A 46 2.17 -4.89 11.60
N ALA A 47 1.95 -3.59 11.89
CA ALA A 47 1.03 -2.79 11.09
C ALA A 47 1.68 -2.42 9.74
N LEU A 48 0.87 -2.48 8.68
CA LEU A 48 1.22 -2.09 7.32
C LEU A 48 1.02 -0.59 7.12
N SER A 49 1.94 0.03 6.39
CA SER A 49 1.77 1.39 5.87
C SER A 49 0.99 1.32 4.57
N CYS A 50 -0.20 1.93 4.53
CA CYS A 50 -1.13 1.86 3.41
C CYS A 50 -1.48 3.27 2.93
N SER A 51 -1.81 3.40 1.65
CA SER A 51 -2.48 4.57 1.10
C SER A 51 -3.94 4.24 0.80
N VAL A 52 -4.82 5.22 0.96
CA VAL A 52 -6.23 5.12 0.59
C VAL A 52 -6.48 5.93 -0.66
N LEU A 53 -6.63 5.20 -1.77
CA LEU A 53 -6.75 5.76 -3.11
C LEU A 53 -8.22 5.99 -3.46
N THR A 54 -8.55 7.16 -4.00
CA THR A 54 -9.88 7.54 -4.47
C THR A 54 -9.88 7.86 -5.97
N PRO A 55 -11.02 7.79 -6.66
CA PRO A 55 -11.11 8.16 -8.06
C PRO A 55 -10.59 9.58 -8.32
N GLY A 56 -9.70 9.72 -9.30
CA GLY A 56 -9.14 11.03 -9.68
C GLY A 56 -8.17 11.64 -8.66
N HIS A 57 -7.65 10.87 -7.70
CA HIS A 57 -6.61 11.37 -6.79
C HIS A 57 -5.40 11.91 -7.56
N CYS A 58 -4.73 12.92 -6.98
CA CYS A 58 -3.46 13.46 -7.48
C CYS A 58 -2.26 13.05 -6.63
N MET A 59 -2.43 11.98 -5.85
CA MET A 59 -1.38 11.42 -5.00
C MET A 59 -0.26 10.76 -5.79
N ASP A 60 0.95 10.79 -5.22
CA ASP A 60 2.11 10.03 -5.68
C ASP A 60 2.43 8.92 -4.66
N PRO A 61 1.81 7.73 -4.77
CA PRO A 61 2.04 6.65 -3.83
C PRO A 61 3.47 6.13 -3.92
N VAL A 62 3.99 5.69 -2.79
CA VAL A 62 5.35 5.17 -2.57
C VAL A 62 5.75 3.92 -3.37
N GLY A 63 4.89 3.39 -4.24
CA GLY A 63 5.16 2.21 -5.05
C GLY A 63 4.17 2.03 -6.20
N SER A 64 4.56 1.24 -7.20
CA SER A 64 3.70 0.98 -8.37
C SER A 64 2.77 -0.22 -8.17
N VAL A 65 3.15 -1.17 -7.32
CA VAL A 65 2.39 -2.42 -7.07
C VAL A 65 2.12 -2.53 -5.58
N GLY A 66 0.90 -2.90 -5.21
CA GLY A 66 0.50 -3.10 -3.82
C GLY A 66 -0.52 -4.21 -3.62
N VAL A 67 -0.83 -4.53 -2.38
CA VAL A 67 -1.93 -5.42 -2.00
C VAL A 67 -3.14 -4.58 -1.59
N VAL A 68 -4.29 -4.86 -2.18
CA VAL A 68 -5.57 -4.28 -1.74
C VAL A 68 -6.02 -4.97 -0.46
N LEU A 69 -6.33 -4.19 0.56
CA LEU A 69 -6.74 -4.65 1.88
C LEU A 69 -8.19 -4.27 2.17
N GLU A 70 -8.92 -5.17 2.80
CA GLU A 70 -10.27 -4.95 3.31
C GLU A 70 -10.26 -5.13 4.84
N PRO A 71 -10.61 -4.10 5.63
CA PRO A 71 -10.71 -4.22 7.07
C PRO A 71 -11.75 -5.28 7.46
N ARG A 72 -11.40 -6.17 8.40
CA ARG A 72 -12.30 -7.13 9.05
C ARG A 72 -13.01 -6.51 10.24
N THR A 73 -12.36 -5.54 10.86
CA THR A 73 -12.92 -4.71 11.93
C THR A 73 -12.50 -3.25 11.72
N ALA A 74 -13.24 -2.29 12.27
CA ALA A 74 -12.77 -0.90 12.27
C ALA A 74 -11.47 -0.72 13.08
N GLY A 75 -11.22 -1.62 14.06
CA GLY A 75 -9.99 -1.65 14.84
C GLY A 75 -8.75 -2.08 14.05
N ASP A 76 -8.93 -2.64 12.84
CA ASP A 76 -7.81 -2.98 11.97
C ASP A 76 -7.11 -1.72 11.44
N VAL A 77 -7.80 -0.57 11.41
CA VAL A 77 -7.24 0.73 11.03
C VAL A 77 -6.82 1.46 12.31
N LEU A 78 -5.52 1.39 12.60
CA LEU A 78 -4.95 1.87 13.86
C LEU A 78 -4.83 3.39 13.87
N ARG A 79 -4.35 3.97 12.77
CA ARG A 79 -4.04 5.41 12.63
C ARG A 79 -4.22 5.84 11.18
N VAL A 80 -4.67 7.08 10.97
CA VAL A 80 -4.84 7.69 9.65
C VAL A 80 -4.26 9.10 9.62
N HIS A 81 -3.65 9.47 8.50
CA HIS A 81 -3.07 10.79 8.29
C HIS A 81 -3.13 11.17 6.80
N HIS A 82 -3.16 12.47 6.48
CA HIS A 82 -3.28 12.99 5.10
C HIS A 82 -1.92 13.19 4.41
N ASP A 83 -0.84 12.78 5.07
CA ASP A 83 0.56 12.91 4.67
C ASP A 83 1.30 11.69 5.25
N ASP A 84 2.56 11.49 4.88
CA ASP A 84 3.47 10.59 5.58
C ASP A 84 3.45 10.88 7.08
N ALA A 85 3.01 9.91 7.87
CA ALA A 85 2.86 10.09 9.30
C ALA A 85 4.13 9.68 10.05
N GLY A 86 5.06 9.00 9.36
CA GLY A 86 6.12 8.24 9.99
C GLY A 86 5.55 7.16 10.92
N SER A 87 6.22 6.02 11.02
CA SER A 87 5.76 5.02 11.99
C SER A 87 6.88 4.20 12.59
N TYR A 88 6.66 3.82 13.83
CA TYR A 88 7.48 2.84 14.53
C TYR A 88 6.60 1.96 15.42
N GLU A 89 7.06 0.73 15.63
CA GLU A 89 6.41 -0.20 16.55
C GLU A 89 7.21 -0.23 17.86
N PHE A 90 6.53 -0.08 18.99
CA PHE A 90 7.11 -0.25 20.32
C PHE A 90 6.12 -1.00 21.20
N ASP A 91 6.55 -2.10 21.83
CA ASP A 91 5.70 -2.95 22.68
C ASP A 91 4.38 -3.39 22.01
N MET A 92 4.46 -3.79 20.73
CA MET A 92 3.33 -4.16 19.87
C MET A 92 2.32 -3.04 19.58
N ALA A 93 2.54 -1.82 20.08
CA ALA A 93 1.77 -0.64 19.76
C ALA A 93 2.37 0.07 18.53
N SER A 94 1.49 0.41 17.58
CA SER A 94 1.86 1.21 16.40
C SER A 94 1.79 2.69 16.76
N HIS A 95 2.94 3.36 16.73
CA HIS A 95 3.06 4.80 16.95
C HIS A 95 3.28 5.50 15.62
N SER A 96 2.54 6.59 15.38
CA SER A 96 2.66 7.47 14.21
C SER A 96 2.11 8.85 14.56
N LEU A 97 2.35 9.84 13.69
CA LEU A 97 1.69 11.15 13.78
C LEU A 97 0.20 11.11 13.40
N GLY A 98 -0.30 9.94 12.98
CA GLY A 98 -1.70 9.75 12.59
C GLY A 98 -2.69 9.84 13.75
N LYS A 99 -3.93 10.15 13.40
CA LYS A 99 -5.07 10.23 14.32
C LYS A 99 -5.79 8.87 14.41
N PRO A 100 -6.42 8.53 15.55
CA PRO A 100 -7.34 7.39 15.60
C PRO A 100 -8.46 7.55 14.57
N LEU A 101 -9.00 6.43 14.09
CA LEU A 101 -10.06 6.42 13.09
C LEU A 101 -11.39 6.98 13.65
N SER A 102 -11.90 8.00 12.98
CA SER A 102 -13.19 8.65 13.23
C SER A 102 -13.73 9.17 11.89
N ALA A 103 -15.00 9.58 11.84
CA ALA A 103 -15.55 10.23 10.65
C ALA A 103 -14.70 11.43 10.18
N ALA A 104 -14.32 12.30 11.11
CA ALA A 104 -13.53 13.49 10.81
C ALA A 104 -12.11 13.13 10.32
N SER A 105 -11.42 12.23 11.02
CA SER A 105 -10.06 11.84 10.61
C SER A 105 -10.04 10.99 9.33
N PHE A 106 -11.11 10.24 9.03
CA PHE A 106 -11.29 9.58 7.74
C PHE A 106 -11.33 10.61 6.60
N ASP A 107 -12.25 11.58 6.70
CA ASP A 107 -12.43 12.61 5.67
C ASP A 107 -11.16 13.46 5.53
N GLU A 108 -10.58 13.92 6.64
CA GLU A 108 -9.31 14.66 6.64
C GLU A 108 -8.17 13.89 5.97
N SER A 109 -8.03 12.58 6.24
CA SER A 109 -6.94 11.76 5.68
C SER A 109 -7.00 11.60 4.16
N ILE A 110 -8.13 11.94 3.53
CA ILE A 110 -8.36 11.83 2.09
C ILE A 110 -8.42 13.23 1.47
N ASP A 111 -9.17 14.15 2.07
CA ASP A 111 -9.50 15.44 1.48
C ASP A 111 -8.37 16.47 1.62
N LEU A 112 -7.46 16.29 2.59
CA LEU A 112 -6.36 17.21 2.86
C LEU A 112 -5.03 16.79 2.22
N VAL A 113 -5.01 15.73 1.41
CA VAL A 113 -3.77 15.26 0.78
C VAL A 113 -3.33 16.27 -0.27
N ALA A 114 -2.09 16.77 -0.15
CA ALA A 114 -1.51 17.67 -1.12
C ALA A 114 -1.18 16.94 -2.43
N PRO A 115 -1.31 17.61 -3.61
CA PRO A 115 -0.88 17.03 -4.88
C PRO A 115 0.60 16.61 -4.86
N GLY A 116 0.89 15.41 -5.37
CA GLY A 116 2.24 14.83 -5.34
C GLY A 116 2.66 14.29 -3.97
N ASN A 117 1.73 14.19 -3.02
CA ASN A 117 1.95 13.51 -1.74
C ASN A 117 1.04 12.27 -1.62
N TYR A 118 1.08 11.55 -0.50
CA TYR A 118 0.20 10.41 -0.23
C TYR A 118 -0.32 10.46 1.20
N ASN A 119 -1.48 9.87 1.44
CA ASN A 119 -1.95 9.60 2.79
C ASN A 119 -1.32 8.32 3.36
N GLU A 120 -1.13 8.30 4.67
CA GLU A 120 -0.67 7.11 5.38
C GLU A 120 -1.73 6.61 6.37
N TRP A 121 -2.15 5.37 6.17
CA TRP A 121 -2.98 4.61 7.07
C TRP A 121 -2.17 3.43 7.64
N ARG A 122 -2.18 3.29 8.96
CA ARG A 122 -1.59 2.14 9.66
C ARG A 122 -2.65 1.07 9.82
N VAL A 123 -2.48 -0.06 9.13
CA VAL A 123 -3.48 -1.13 9.08
C VAL A 123 -2.90 -2.46 9.57
N ARG A 124 -3.62 -3.19 10.42
CA ARG A 124 -3.21 -4.51 10.95
C ARG A 124 -4.41 -5.46 10.98
N GLY A 125 -4.23 -6.69 10.52
CA GLY A 125 -5.29 -7.71 10.57
C GLY A 125 -6.35 -7.61 9.46
N ALA A 126 -6.21 -6.69 8.52
CA ALA A 126 -7.08 -6.59 7.34
C ALA A 126 -6.88 -7.78 6.36
N ALA A 127 -7.93 -8.14 5.64
CA ALA A 127 -7.91 -9.24 4.68
C ALA A 127 -7.34 -8.80 3.32
N PRO A 128 -6.37 -9.54 2.73
CA PRO A 128 -5.92 -9.26 1.37
C PRO A 128 -6.99 -9.66 0.36
N ARG A 129 -7.30 -8.76 -0.59
CA ARG A 129 -8.28 -9.00 -1.66
C ARG A 129 -7.63 -9.33 -3.01
N GLY A 130 -6.40 -8.86 -3.22
CA GLY A 130 -5.68 -9.03 -4.50
C GLY A 130 -4.64 -7.92 -4.68
N ILE A 131 -4.26 -7.66 -5.93
CA ILE A 131 -3.14 -6.78 -6.28
C ILE A 131 -3.67 -5.46 -6.83
N PHE A 132 -3.00 -4.37 -6.50
CA PHE A 132 -3.21 -3.06 -7.10
C PHE A 132 -2.00 -2.66 -7.95
N VAL A 133 -2.26 -2.07 -9.11
CA VAL A 133 -1.25 -1.46 -9.99
C VAL A 133 -1.61 0.00 -10.22
N ALA A 134 -0.76 0.91 -9.75
CA ALA A 134 -1.00 2.36 -9.80
C ALA A 134 -1.04 2.87 -11.25
N ASN A 135 -0.07 2.48 -12.07
CA ASN A 135 -0.02 2.84 -13.48
C ASN A 135 0.37 1.62 -14.34
N PRO A 136 -0.60 0.95 -15.00
CA PRO A 136 -0.31 -0.25 -15.79
C PRO A 136 0.64 -0.02 -16.98
N ALA A 137 0.80 1.22 -17.44
CA ALA A 137 1.74 1.57 -18.52
C ALA A 137 3.19 1.75 -18.03
N MET A 138 3.37 1.98 -16.73
CA MET A 138 4.66 2.28 -16.11
C MET A 138 4.70 1.70 -14.70
N ILE A 139 5.18 0.46 -14.58
CA ILE A 139 5.28 -0.26 -13.32
C ILE A 139 6.75 -0.32 -12.92
N LEU A 140 7.08 0.37 -11.82
CA LEU A 140 8.40 0.42 -11.21
C LEU A 140 8.36 -0.34 -9.88
N ILE A 141 9.25 -1.30 -9.71
CA ILE A 141 9.42 -2.10 -8.49
C ILE A 141 10.84 -1.99 -7.98
N ARG A 142 11.06 -2.28 -6.70
CA ARG A 142 12.41 -2.51 -6.18
C ARG A 142 12.64 -3.99 -5.98
N ARG A 143 13.78 -4.49 -6.47
CA ARG A 143 14.22 -5.87 -6.25
C ARG A 143 15.73 -5.96 -6.11
N TRP A 144 16.22 -7.13 -5.72
CA TRP A 144 17.65 -7.39 -5.64
C TRP A 144 18.26 -7.54 -7.04
N HIS A 145 19.40 -6.90 -7.25
CA HIS A 145 20.21 -7.00 -8.45
C HIS A 145 21.62 -7.43 -8.09
N THR A 146 22.25 -8.17 -9.00
CA THR A 146 23.68 -8.43 -8.96
C THR A 146 24.36 -7.65 -10.07
N ILE A 147 25.26 -6.74 -9.71
CA ILE A 147 26.03 -5.91 -10.65
C ILE A 147 27.54 -6.21 -10.53
N PRO A 148 28.34 -5.99 -11.58
CA PRO A 148 29.79 -6.07 -11.48
C PRO A 148 30.35 -5.00 -10.52
N GLY A 149 31.20 -5.41 -9.57
CA GLY A 149 31.93 -4.52 -8.67
C GLY A 149 33.44 -4.69 -8.75
N PRO A 150 34.22 -3.79 -8.13
CA PRO A 150 35.68 -3.78 -8.21
C PRO A 150 36.35 -5.01 -7.58
N GLU A 151 35.69 -5.64 -6.60
CA GLU A 151 36.19 -6.82 -5.87
C GLU A 151 35.38 -8.10 -6.15
N GLY A 152 34.45 -8.05 -7.11
CA GLY A 152 33.51 -9.13 -7.42
C GLY A 152 32.07 -8.63 -7.58
N PRO A 153 31.10 -9.53 -7.80
CA PRO A 153 29.68 -9.17 -7.90
C PRO A 153 29.17 -8.50 -6.62
N LEU A 154 28.48 -7.37 -6.78
CA LEU A 154 27.80 -6.65 -5.69
C LEU A 154 26.30 -6.87 -5.80
N THR A 155 25.66 -7.11 -4.66
CA THR A 155 24.20 -7.23 -4.58
C THR A 155 23.62 -5.92 -4.05
N ILE A 156 22.73 -5.29 -4.82
CA ILE A 156 22.11 -4.01 -4.48
C ILE A 156 20.59 -4.10 -4.64
N ILE A 157 19.86 -3.23 -3.94
CA ILE A 157 18.44 -3.02 -4.21
C ILE A 157 18.33 -1.91 -5.27
N GLY A 158 17.79 -2.24 -6.43
CA GLY A 158 17.60 -1.33 -7.55
C GLY A 158 16.14 -1.21 -7.94
N GLU A 159 15.82 -0.14 -8.65
CA GLU A 159 14.53 0.01 -9.32
C GLU A 159 14.57 -0.71 -10.67
N ASP A 160 13.49 -1.43 -10.96
CA ASP A 160 13.29 -2.11 -12.23
C ASP A 160 11.90 -1.80 -12.79
N ARG A 161 11.86 -1.65 -14.12
CA ARG A 161 10.59 -1.57 -14.85
C ARG A 161 10.13 -2.97 -15.24
N ILE A 162 8.90 -3.31 -14.85
CA ILE A 162 8.26 -4.58 -15.20
C ILE A 162 7.01 -4.35 -16.05
N SER A 163 6.49 -5.43 -16.64
CA SER A 163 5.24 -5.42 -17.40
C SER A 163 4.05 -5.86 -16.53
N LEU A 164 2.82 -5.55 -16.97
CA LEU A 164 1.62 -6.09 -16.34
C LEU A 164 1.56 -7.63 -16.42
N ASP A 165 2.10 -8.23 -17.49
CA ASP A 165 2.17 -9.69 -17.62
C ASP A 165 3.13 -10.31 -16.61
N GLU A 166 4.22 -9.62 -16.26
CA GLU A 166 5.10 -10.04 -15.16
C GLU A 166 4.35 -9.99 -13.82
N VAL A 167 3.57 -8.94 -13.55
CA VAL A 167 2.70 -8.89 -12.35
C VAL A 167 1.71 -10.06 -12.32
N ARG A 168 1.05 -10.37 -13.44
CA ARG A 168 0.14 -11.52 -13.56
C ARG A 168 0.84 -12.85 -13.32
N ALA A 169 2.05 -13.00 -13.84
CA ALA A 169 2.86 -14.20 -13.65
C ALA A 169 3.34 -14.35 -12.19
N THR A 170 3.67 -13.24 -11.52
CA THR A 170 4.06 -13.20 -10.11
C THR A 170 2.90 -13.52 -9.17
N PHE A 171 1.69 -13.05 -9.48
CA PHE A 171 0.50 -13.24 -8.63
C PHE A 171 -0.60 -14.02 -9.36
N PRO A 172 -0.36 -15.30 -9.71
CA PRO A 172 -1.28 -16.07 -10.51
C PRO A 172 -2.64 -16.23 -9.81
N GLY A 173 -3.72 -16.00 -10.55
CA GLY A 173 -5.10 -16.15 -10.08
C GLY A 173 -5.58 -15.06 -9.12
N ARG A 174 -4.78 -14.01 -8.86
CA ARG A 174 -5.22 -12.85 -8.07
C ARG A 174 -5.89 -11.83 -8.98
N THR A 175 -6.97 -11.23 -8.50
CA THR A 175 -7.55 -10.05 -9.13
C THR A 175 -6.55 -8.91 -9.09
N ILE A 176 -6.37 -8.22 -10.21
CA ILE A 176 -5.52 -7.03 -10.32
C ILE A 176 -6.44 -5.82 -10.54
N TRP A 177 -6.32 -4.82 -9.68
CA TRP A 177 -7.04 -3.56 -9.79
C TRP A 177 -6.11 -2.43 -10.21
N THR A 178 -6.72 -1.39 -10.78
CA THR A 178 -6.14 -0.05 -10.93
C THR A 178 -7.17 1.00 -10.56
N MET A 179 -6.75 2.24 -10.30
CA MET A 179 -7.64 3.35 -9.98
C MET A 179 -7.79 4.28 -11.18
N THR A 180 -9.03 4.50 -11.61
CA THR A 180 -9.37 5.43 -12.70
C THR A 180 -10.16 6.63 -12.15
N PRO A 181 -10.41 7.69 -12.95
CA PRO A 181 -11.32 8.76 -12.55
C PRO A 181 -12.74 8.30 -12.22
N ASP A 182 -13.17 7.16 -12.77
CA ASP A 182 -14.47 6.56 -12.48
C ASP A 182 -14.43 5.60 -11.28
N GLY A 183 -13.24 5.31 -10.76
CA GLY A 183 -13.00 4.44 -9.61
C GLY A 183 -12.22 3.17 -9.94
N PRO A 184 -12.24 2.18 -9.03
CA PRO A 184 -11.43 0.98 -9.17
C PRO A 184 -11.93 0.11 -10.32
N GLN A 185 -11.00 -0.36 -11.17
CA GLN A 185 -11.27 -1.25 -12.29
C GLN A 185 -10.36 -2.46 -12.24
N THR A 186 -10.85 -3.62 -12.68
CA THR A 186 -10.03 -4.83 -12.81
C THR A 186 -9.31 -4.88 -14.16
N LEU A 187 -8.06 -5.34 -14.15
CA LEU A 187 -7.17 -5.47 -15.32
C LEU A 187 -7.05 -6.90 -15.85
#